data_AF-A0A8C0E7H4-F1
#
_entry.id   AF-A0A8C0E7H4-F1
#
_cell.length_a   1.000
_cell.length_b   1.000
_cell.length_c   1.000
_cell.angle_alpha   90.00
_cell.angle_beta   90.00
_cell.angle_gamma   90.00
#
_symmetry.space_group_name_H-M   'P 1'
#
loop_
_entity.id
_entity.type
_entity.pdbx_description
1 polymer ?
#
loop_
_entity_poly.entity_id
_entity_poly.type
_entity_poly.pdbx_seq_one_letter_code
_entity_poly.pdbx_strand_id
1 'polypeptide(L)'
;NNTFNIMTQPRHSCGLGHLIKHTEFPQDMIQEVCSFALNEQHDTEMFKVSKDKQALKFIQKTLGTHICAKRKARELSNVLATMRKAVAKKLRPLPALCIRKTVQEKKTQKTNKQNNKTQPQLR
;
A
#
# COMPACT_ATOMS: atom_id res chain seq x y z
N ASN A 1 49.64 -17.96 -5.97
CA ASN A 1 48.41 -18.26 -5.22
C ASN A 1 47.27 -17.42 -5.76
N ASN A 2 46.63 -17.86 -6.84
CA ASN A 2 45.48 -17.15 -7.38
C ASN A 2 44.44 -18.18 -7.84
N THR A 3 43.55 -18.58 -6.94
CA THR A 3 42.40 -19.40 -7.28
C THR A 3 41.31 -18.47 -7.79
N PHE A 4 41.21 -18.33 -9.11
CA PHE A 4 40.10 -17.62 -9.74
C PHE A 4 38.79 -18.31 -9.33
N ASN A 5 37.94 -17.60 -8.59
CA ASN A 5 36.63 -18.09 -8.21
C ASN A 5 35.76 -18.21 -9.46
N ILE A 6 35.48 -19.44 -9.91
CA ILE A 6 34.69 -19.69 -11.11
C ILE A 6 33.22 -19.52 -10.73
N MET A 7 32.56 -18.49 -11.27
CA MET A 7 31.14 -18.25 -11.01
C MET A 7 30.29 -19.36 -11.66
N THR A 8 29.93 -20.38 -10.87
CA THR A 8 29.09 -21.50 -11.29
C THR A 8 27.61 -21.18 -11.10
N GLN A 9 26.75 -21.73 -11.98
CA GLN A 9 25.30 -21.57 -11.87
C GLN A 9 24.75 -22.11 -10.53
N PRO A 10 23.77 -21.43 -9.91
CA PRO A 10 23.15 -21.88 -8.67
C PRO A 10 22.50 -23.26 -8.83
N ARG A 11 22.58 -24.08 -7.78
CA ARG A 11 21.93 -25.40 -7.77
C ARG A 11 20.42 -25.24 -7.70
N HIS A 12 19.68 -26.17 -8.30
CA HIS A 12 18.22 -26.19 -8.25
C HIS A 12 17.68 -26.16 -6.80
N SER A 13 18.36 -26.81 -5.85
CA SER A 13 17.98 -26.81 -4.42
C SER A 13 17.97 -25.42 -3.77
N CYS A 14 18.73 -24.46 -4.31
CA CYS A 14 18.77 -23.09 -3.79
C CYS A 14 17.50 -22.30 -4.11
N GLY A 15 16.68 -22.75 -5.07
CA GLY A 15 15.40 -22.12 -5.42
C GLY A 15 14.22 -22.58 -4.56
N LEU A 16 14.43 -23.54 -3.65
CA LEU A 16 13.36 -24.06 -2.81
C LEU A 16 12.85 -22.99 -1.84
N GLY A 17 11.53 -22.88 -1.73
CA GLY A 17 10.86 -21.88 -0.88
C GLY A 17 10.67 -20.51 -1.55
N HIS A 18 11.11 -20.34 -2.80
CA HIS A 18 10.70 -19.17 -3.59
C HIS A 18 9.22 -19.28 -3.95
N LEU A 19 8.53 -18.15 -3.86
CA LEU A 19 7.10 -18.10 -4.11
C LEU A 19 6.87 -18.09 -5.64
N ILE A 20 5.99 -18.98 -6.11
CA ILE A 20 5.69 -19.14 -7.55
C ILE A 20 4.26 -18.62 -7.81
N LYS A 21 4.01 -17.98 -8.95
CA LYS A 21 2.70 -17.42 -9.32
C LYS A 21 1.54 -18.40 -9.14
N HIS A 22 1.74 -19.69 -9.47
CA HIS A 22 0.73 -20.74 -9.30
C HIS A 22 0.42 -21.05 -7.82
N THR A 23 1.36 -20.82 -6.91
CA THR A 23 1.16 -21.00 -5.45
C THR A 23 0.66 -19.75 -4.74
N GLU A 24 0.96 -18.55 -5.26
CA GLU A 24 0.50 -17.27 -4.69
C GLU A 24 -1.02 -17.13 -4.78
N PHE A 25 -1.55 -17.30 -5.99
CA PHE A 25 -2.99 -17.14 -6.27
C PHE A 25 -3.90 -17.95 -5.33
N PRO A 26 -3.69 -19.28 -5.13
CA PRO A 26 -4.52 -20.03 -4.19
C PRO A 26 -4.30 -19.62 -2.72
N GLN A 27 -3.11 -19.19 -2.32
CA GLN A 27 -2.86 -18.73 -0.94
C GLN A 27 -3.64 -17.44 -0.63
N ASP A 28 -3.64 -16.48 -1.57
CA ASP A 28 -4.39 -15.23 -1.43
C ASP A 28 -5.91 -15.51 -1.36
N MET A 29 -6.44 -16.38 -2.23
CA MET A 29 -7.85 -16.78 -2.18
C MET A 29 -8.22 -17.46 -0.84
N ILE A 30 -7.39 -18.37 -0.33
CA ILE A 30 -7.64 -19.04 0.95
C ILE A 30 -7.64 -18.02 2.09
N GLN A 31 -6.74 -17.04 2.09
CA GLN A 31 -6.68 -16.01 3.13
C GLN A 31 -7.88 -15.03 3.06
N GLU A 32 -8.49 -14.85 1.90
CA GLU A 32 -9.73 -14.07 1.74
C GLU A 32 -10.96 -14.84 2.23
N VAL A 33 -11.04 -16.13 1.96
CA VAL A 33 -12.18 -17.00 2.35
C VAL A 33 -12.09 -17.38 3.83
N CYS A 34 -10.90 -17.78 4.29
CA CYS A 34 -10.65 -18.11 5.68
C CYS A 34 -10.40 -16.82 6.48
N SER A 35 -11.14 -16.65 7.57
CA SER A 35 -10.91 -15.55 8.49
C SER A 35 -9.58 -15.72 9.25
N PHE A 36 -9.01 -14.61 9.73
CA PHE A 36 -7.83 -14.62 10.60
C PHE A 36 -8.07 -15.42 11.87
N ALA A 37 -7.03 -16.09 12.38
CA ALA A 37 -7.10 -16.78 13.66
C ALA A 37 -7.23 -15.78 14.83
N LEU A 38 -7.74 -16.24 15.99
CA LEU A 38 -8.04 -15.38 17.14
C LEU A 38 -6.82 -14.57 17.64
N ASN A 39 -5.62 -15.17 17.61
CA ASN A 39 -4.37 -14.51 17.96
C ASN A 39 -3.97 -13.44 16.93
N GLU A 40 -4.14 -13.71 15.64
CA GLU A 40 -3.87 -12.78 14.55
C GLU A 40 -4.84 -11.59 14.57
N GLN A 41 -6.10 -11.83 14.94
CA GLN A 41 -7.09 -10.77 15.15
C GLN A 41 -6.69 -9.84 16.31
N HIS A 42 -6.32 -10.39 17.47
CA HIS A 42 -5.84 -9.60 18.60
C HIS A 42 -4.59 -8.76 18.25
N ASP A 43 -3.65 -9.34 17.50
CA ASP A 43 -2.45 -8.62 17.07
C ASP A 43 -2.78 -7.49 16.09
N THR A 44 -3.68 -7.71 15.11
CA THR A 44 -4.14 -6.63 14.23
C THR A 44 -4.82 -5.48 14.99
N GLU A 45 -5.51 -5.78 16.09
CA GLU A 45 -6.09 -4.77 16.98
C GLU A 45 -5.00 -3.97 17.70
N MET A 46 -3.98 -4.64 18.24
CA MET A 46 -2.83 -3.98 18.85
C MET A 46 -2.06 -3.07 17.87
N PHE A 47 -1.91 -3.49 16.61
CA PHE A 47 -1.29 -2.67 15.55
C PHE A 47 -2.15 -1.45 15.16
N LYS A 48 -3.49 -1.50 15.31
CA LYS A 48 -4.34 -0.32 15.11
C LYS A 48 -4.09 0.75 16.18
N VAL A 49 -3.83 0.32 17.42
CA VAL A 49 -3.53 1.20 18.57
C VAL A 49 -2.05 1.59 18.63
N SER A 50 -1.23 1.18 17.64
CA SER A 50 0.22 1.45 17.58
C SER A 50 1.02 0.90 18.78
N LYS A 51 0.57 -0.21 19.38
CA LYS A 51 1.24 -0.88 20.50
C LYS A 51 2.21 -1.97 20.01
N ASP A 52 3.10 -1.62 19.09
CA ASP A 52 3.89 -2.59 18.32
C ASP A 52 4.82 -3.46 19.18
N LYS A 53 5.40 -2.87 20.23
CA LYS A 53 6.27 -3.62 21.16
C LYS A 53 5.47 -4.66 21.97
N GLN A 54 4.21 -4.38 22.28
CA GLN A 54 3.33 -5.32 22.99
C GLN A 54 2.86 -6.43 22.04
N ALA A 55 2.46 -6.07 20.81
CA ALA A 55 2.13 -7.04 19.77
C ALA A 55 3.30 -8.00 19.49
N LEU A 56 4.52 -7.47 19.34
CA LEU A 56 5.71 -8.28 19.09
C LEU A 56 5.99 -9.27 20.23
N LYS A 57 5.79 -8.86 21.49
CA LYS A 57 5.92 -9.76 22.65
C LYS A 57 4.84 -10.84 22.67
N PHE A 58 3.61 -10.51 22.27
CA PHE A 58 2.52 -11.49 22.19
C PHE A 58 2.79 -12.54 21.11
N ILE A 59 3.16 -12.10 19.91
CA ILE A 59 3.53 -12.99 18.81
C ILE A 59 4.75 -13.85 19.17
N GLN A 60 5.75 -13.27 19.84
CA GLN A 60 6.93 -14.01 20.29
C GLN A 60 6.58 -15.08 21.32
N LYS A 61 5.62 -14.84 22.23
CA LYS A 61 5.14 -15.86 23.18
C LYS A 61 4.48 -17.05 22.47
N THR A 62 3.79 -16.79 21.36
CA THR A 62 3.09 -17.82 20.58
C THR A 62 4.05 -18.61 19.67
N LEU A 63 4.96 -17.92 18.97
CA LEU A 63 5.85 -18.52 17.97
C LEU A 63 7.23 -18.93 18.51
N GLY A 64 7.58 -18.50 19.71
CA GLY A 64 8.84 -18.79 20.39
C GLY A 64 10.03 -17.93 19.95
N THR A 65 10.19 -17.63 18.65
CA THR A 65 11.36 -16.88 18.15
C THR A 65 11.02 -15.48 17.65
N HIS A 66 11.95 -14.55 17.89
CA HIS A 66 11.79 -13.14 17.48
C HIS A 66 11.81 -12.95 15.96
N ILE A 67 12.53 -13.79 15.20
CA ILE A 67 12.57 -13.73 13.73
C ILE A 67 11.20 -14.10 13.13
N CYS A 68 10.59 -15.18 13.62
CA CYS A 68 9.23 -15.56 13.22
C CYS A 68 8.22 -14.47 13.63
N ALA A 69 8.38 -13.89 14.81
CA ALA A 69 7.50 -12.82 15.28
C ALA A 69 7.60 -11.57 14.40
N LYS A 70 8.81 -11.15 14.02
CA LYS A 70 9.00 -10.03 13.08
C LYS A 70 8.45 -10.32 11.69
N ARG A 71 8.50 -11.57 11.21
CA ARG A 71 7.90 -11.96 9.94
C ARG A 71 6.37 -11.83 10.00
N LYS A 72 5.73 -12.40 11.02
CA LYS A 72 4.28 -12.30 11.21
C LYS A 72 3.81 -10.86 11.44
N ALA A 73 4.54 -10.07 12.22
CA ALA A 73 4.25 -8.64 12.40
C ALA A 73 4.28 -7.86 11.06
N ARG A 74 5.24 -8.14 10.17
CA ARG A 74 5.31 -7.52 8.84
C ARG A 74 4.11 -7.92 7.96
N GLU A 75 3.71 -9.18 8.00
CA GLU A 75 2.52 -9.68 7.29
C GLU A 75 1.25 -8.91 7.74
N LEU A 76 1.01 -8.84 9.06
CA LEU A 76 -0.16 -8.15 9.62
C LEU A 76 -0.15 -6.63 9.35
N SER A 77 1.02 -6.00 9.43
CA SER A 77 1.18 -4.58 9.06
C SER A 77 0.87 -4.33 7.58
N ASN A 78 1.28 -5.24 6.69
CA ASN A 78 0.98 -5.14 5.27
C ASN A 78 -0.53 -5.26 5.01
N VAL A 79 -1.21 -6.20 5.68
CA VAL A 79 -2.67 -6.34 5.62
C VAL A 79 -3.37 -5.05 6.07
N LEU A 80 -2.96 -4.45 7.19
CA LEU A 80 -3.56 -3.17 7.61
C LEU A 80 -3.33 -2.05 6.60
N ALA A 81 -2.16 -2.02 5.97
CA ALA A 81 -1.87 -1.05 4.92
C ALA A 81 -2.72 -1.26 3.66
N THR A 82 -2.95 -2.50 3.23
CA THR A 82 -3.84 -2.80 2.09
C THR A 82 -5.28 -2.46 2.41
N MET A 83 -5.77 -2.78 3.60
CA MET A 83 -7.11 -2.40 4.07
C MET A 83 -7.28 -0.88 4.09
N ARG A 84 -6.35 -0.13 4.67
CA ARG A 84 -6.39 1.35 4.68
C ARG A 84 -6.41 1.93 3.27
N LYS A 85 -5.60 1.38 2.35
CA LYS A 85 -5.58 1.80 0.93
C LYS A 85 -6.91 1.48 0.23
N ALA A 86 -7.50 0.32 0.48
CA ALA A 86 -8.79 -0.06 -0.10
C ALA A 86 -9.92 0.86 0.38
N VAL A 87 -9.98 1.14 1.68
CA VAL A 87 -10.94 2.10 2.27
C VAL A 87 -10.74 3.49 1.67
N ALA A 88 -9.51 3.97 1.56
CA ALA A 88 -9.21 5.27 0.95
C ALA A 88 -9.64 5.33 -0.52
N LYS A 89 -9.45 4.26 -1.31
CA LYS A 89 -9.92 4.20 -2.70
C LYS A 89 -11.45 4.26 -2.79
N LYS A 90 -12.16 3.59 -1.89
CA LYS A 90 -13.63 3.61 -1.81
C LYS A 90 -14.16 4.97 -1.37
N LEU A 91 -13.46 5.63 -0.45
CA LEU A 91 -13.83 6.94 0.08
C LEU A 91 -13.35 8.11 -0.79
N ARG A 92 -12.52 7.88 -1.81
CA ARG A 92 -12.22 8.92 -2.81
C ARG A 92 -13.53 9.23 -3.54
N PRO A 93 -14.09 10.45 -3.40
CA PRO A 93 -15.01 10.94 -4.40
C PRO A 93 -14.25 10.93 -5.72
N LEU A 94 -14.96 10.73 -6.83
CA LEU A 94 -14.44 10.92 -8.19
C LEU A 94 -13.44 12.10 -8.20
N PRO A 95 -12.28 11.95 -8.86
CA PRO A 95 -11.15 12.84 -8.65
C PRO A 95 -11.59 14.30 -8.78
N ALA A 96 -11.18 15.10 -7.81
CA ALA A 96 -11.34 16.56 -7.75
C ALA A 96 -10.59 17.31 -8.88
N LEU A 97 -10.45 16.67 -10.06
CA LEU A 97 -10.09 17.28 -11.33
C LEU A 97 -11.26 18.10 -11.91
N CYS A 98 -12.49 17.86 -11.46
CA CYS A 98 -13.68 18.61 -11.91
C CYS A 98 -13.75 20.05 -11.33
N ILE A 99 -13.23 20.29 -10.13
CA ILE A 99 -13.36 21.62 -9.48
C ILE A 99 -12.28 22.61 -9.95
N ARG A 100 -11.09 22.15 -10.35
CA ARG A 100 -10.02 23.06 -10.80
C ARG A 100 -10.23 23.61 -12.22
N LYS A 101 -11.00 22.94 -13.07
CA LYS A 101 -11.30 23.41 -14.43
C LYS A 101 -12.37 24.51 -14.45
N THR A 102 -13.38 24.43 -13.58
CA THR A 102 -14.50 25.40 -13.56
C THR A 102 -14.13 26.75 -12.94
N VAL A 103 -13.10 26.83 -12.10
CA VAL A 103 -12.63 28.10 -11.52
C VAL A 103 -11.76 28.90 -12.50
N GLN A 104 -10.94 28.23 -13.32
CA GLN A 104 -10.10 28.93 -14.31
C GLN A 104 -10.90 29.39 -15.53
N GLU A 105 -11.83 28.58 -16.05
CA GLU A 105 -12.70 29.00 -17.17
C GLU A 105 -13.57 30.22 -16.82
N LYS A 106 -14.08 30.31 -15.58
CA LYS A 106 -14.85 31.47 -15.13
C LYS A 106 -13.98 32.71 -14.89
N LYS A 107 -12.67 32.56 -14.65
CA LYS A 107 -11.74 33.69 -14.49
C LYS A 107 -11.41 34.33 -15.84
N THR A 108 -11.24 33.52 -16.89
CA THR A 108 -10.90 34.01 -18.25
C THR A 108 -12.07 34.72 -18.95
N GLN A 109 -13.33 34.37 -18.62
CA GLN A 109 -14.50 35.09 -19.16
C GLN A 109 -14.74 36.46 -18.49
N LYS A 110 -14.30 36.63 -17.23
CA LYS A 110 -14.50 37.88 -16.48
C LYS A 110 -13.54 38.99 -16.93
N THR A 111 -12.30 38.65 -17.26
CA THR A 111 -11.30 39.60 -17.80
C THR A 111 -11.59 40.02 -19.24
N ASN A 112 -12.23 39.18 -20.06
CA ASN A 112 -12.52 39.51 -21.46
C ASN A 112 -13.78 40.39 -21.65
N LYS A 113 -14.63 40.54 -20.62
CA LYS A 113 -15.81 41.45 -20.65
C LYS A 113 -15.44 42.91 -20.35
N GLN A 114 -14.31 43.15 -19.71
CA GLN A 114 -13.84 44.51 -19.37
C GLN A 114 -13.03 45.18 -20.49
N ASN A 115 -12.45 44.42 -21.43
CA ASN A 115 -11.60 44.98 -22.49
C ASN A 115 -12.36 45.48 -23.73
N ASN A 116 -13.64 45.16 -23.91
CA ASN A 116 -14.42 45.58 -25.09
C ASN A 116 -15.31 46.82 -24.86
N LYS A 117 -15.14 47.53 -23.73
CA LYS A 117 -15.96 48.72 -23.40
C LYS A 117 -15.21 50.05 -23.51
N THR A 118 -14.02 50.05 -24.10
CA THR A 118 -13.23 51.28 -24.30
C THR A 118 -12.55 51.26 -25.66
N GLN A 119 -13.28 51.69 -26.69
CA GLN A 119 -12.68 52.24 -27.90
C GLN A 119 -12.93 53.76 -27.90
N PRO A 120 -11.89 54.61 -27.87
CA PRO A 120 -12.05 56.01 -28.21
C PRO A 120 -12.16 56.14 -29.73
N GLN A 121 -13.23 56.77 -30.20
CA GLN A 121 -13.37 57.27 -31.56
C GLN A 121 -12.26 58.31 -31.80
N LEU A 122 -11.37 58.08 -32.76
CA LEU A 122 -10.39 59.08 -33.20
C LEU A 122 -10.92 59.77 -34.47
N ARG A 123 -10.89 61.10 -34.46
CA ARG A 123 -11.11 61.97 -35.62
C ARG A 123 -10.07 61.75 -36.71
#